data_AF-A0A7W6LMC8-F1
#
_entry.id   AF-A0A7W6LMC8-F1
#
_cell.length_a   1.000
_cell.length_b   1.000
_cell.length_c   1.000
_cell.angle_alpha   90.00
_cell.angle_beta   90.00
_cell.angle_gamma   90.00
#
_symmetry.space_group_name_H-M   'P 1'
#
loop_
_entity.id
_entity.type
_entity.pdbx_description
1 polymer ?
#
loop_
_entity_poly.entity_id
_entity_poly.type
_entity_poly.pdbx_seq_one_letter_code
_entity_poly.pdbx_strand_id
1 'polypeptide(L)'
;MTNAFDQALQKATGGYPVDTLIVTKSEDGEPEVSMFVLDADNQLLHVSYDPEGGIIFKTAQQDELLFSRLLLELIAKMQVLADRKWRQIQRYWVEDKATWEGFEHLLDAPNAPEVIGFNDPVVRKGSDRIQ
;
A
#
# COMPACT_ATOMS: atom_id res chain seq x y z
N MET A 1 -25.22 0.80 -6.97
CA MET A 1 -25.22 2.12 -6.30
C MET A 1 -24.03 2.13 -5.37
N THR A 2 -22.96 2.85 -5.73
CA THR A 2 -21.83 3.10 -4.82
C THR A 2 -22.33 3.99 -3.69
N ASN A 3 -22.08 3.61 -2.43
CA ASN A 3 -22.61 4.38 -1.30
C ASN A 3 -21.80 5.69 -1.14
N ALA A 4 -22.33 6.67 -0.38
CA ALA A 4 -21.66 7.96 -0.17
C ALA A 4 -20.30 7.83 0.56
N PHE A 5 -20.15 6.80 1.40
CA PHE A 5 -18.90 6.49 2.09
C PHE A 5 -17.83 6.01 1.11
N ASP A 6 -18.16 5.12 0.17
CA ASP A 6 -17.24 4.64 -0.87
C ASP A 6 -16.73 5.80 -1.75
N GLN A 7 -17.60 6.76 -2.07
CA GLN A 7 -17.22 7.96 -2.83
C GLN A 7 -16.31 8.90 -2.02
N ALA A 8 -16.58 9.06 -0.72
CA ALA A 8 -15.73 9.86 0.16
C ALA A 8 -14.35 9.21 0.32
N LEU A 9 -14.32 7.89 0.50
CA LEU A 9 -13.10 7.10 0.60
C LEU A 9 -12.26 7.19 -0.67
N GLN A 10 -12.89 6.99 -1.84
CA GLN A 10 -12.24 7.15 -3.14
C GLN A 10 -11.63 8.55 -3.32
N LYS A 11 -12.30 9.60 -2.87
CA LYS A 11 -11.74 10.96 -2.92
C LYS A 11 -10.57 11.13 -1.95
N ALA A 12 -10.69 10.60 -0.73
CA ALA A 12 -9.67 10.72 0.30
C ALA A 12 -8.37 9.99 -0.07
N THR A 13 -8.46 8.85 -0.76
CA THR A 13 -7.30 8.11 -1.29
C THR A 13 -6.83 8.62 -2.66
N GLY A 14 -7.44 9.67 -3.23
CA GLY A 14 -7.14 10.12 -4.60
C GLY A 14 -7.50 9.11 -5.68
N GLY A 15 -8.31 8.11 -5.36
CA GLY A 15 -8.76 7.04 -6.25
C GLY A 15 -7.98 5.73 -6.08
N TYR A 16 -7.00 5.66 -5.18
CA TYR A 16 -6.30 4.41 -4.91
C TYR A 16 -7.16 3.44 -4.05
N PRO A 17 -7.00 2.12 -4.25
CA PRO A 17 -7.68 1.12 -3.44
C PRO A 17 -7.18 1.15 -1.99
N VAL A 18 -8.06 0.74 -1.07
CA VAL A 18 -7.74 0.51 0.35
C VAL A 18 -7.32 -0.95 0.54
N ASP A 19 -6.57 -1.23 1.59
CA ASP A 19 -6.07 -2.57 1.97
C ASP A 19 -5.18 -3.23 0.90
N THR A 20 -4.66 -2.43 -0.03
CA THR A 20 -3.85 -2.86 -1.17
C THR A 20 -2.58 -2.02 -1.25
N LEU A 21 -1.45 -2.68 -1.49
CA LEU A 21 -0.20 -1.99 -1.77
C LEU A 21 -0.24 -1.30 -3.12
N ILE A 22 0.24 -0.07 -3.13
CA ILE A 22 0.39 0.78 -4.30
C ILE A 22 1.83 1.32 -4.36
N VAL A 23 2.28 1.60 -5.58
CA VAL A 23 3.52 2.34 -5.85
C VAL A 23 3.15 3.71 -6.40
N THR A 24 3.50 4.77 -5.67
CA THR A 24 3.22 6.16 -6.04
C THR A 24 4.50 6.98 -6.08
N LYS A 25 4.38 8.26 -6.41
CA LYS A 25 5.45 9.24 -6.17
C LYS A 25 5.21 9.95 -4.84
N SER A 26 6.26 10.12 -4.05
CA SER A 26 6.27 10.97 -2.87
C SER A 26 6.22 12.45 -3.27
N GLU A 27 6.15 13.34 -2.28
CA GLU A 27 6.21 14.80 -2.51
C GLU A 27 7.52 15.24 -3.16
N ASP A 28 8.62 14.53 -2.87
CA ASP A 28 9.94 14.75 -3.46
C ASP A 28 10.09 14.13 -4.87
N GLY A 29 9.05 13.46 -5.35
CA GLY A 29 9.03 12.81 -6.67
C GLY A 29 9.70 11.44 -6.70
N GLU A 30 10.07 10.89 -5.56
CA GLU A 30 10.68 9.56 -5.40
C GLU A 30 9.62 8.45 -5.37
N PRO A 31 9.96 7.20 -5.71
CA PRO A 31 9.02 6.09 -5.56
C PRO A 31 8.64 5.91 -4.08
N GLU A 32 7.37 5.65 -3.83
CA GLU A 32 6.84 5.31 -2.53
C GLU A 32 6.03 4.01 -2.63
N VAL A 33 6.36 3.03 -1.81
CA VAL A 33 5.54 1.82 -1.64
C VAL A 33 4.69 2.02 -0.40
N SER A 34 3.38 2.10 -0.58
CA SER A 34 2.47 2.41 0.52
C SER A 34 1.11 1.74 0.36
N MET A 35 0.24 1.89 1.35
CA MET A 35 -1.16 1.49 1.27
C MET A 35 -2.02 2.44 2.10
N PHE A 36 -3.29 2.54 1.72
CA PHE A 36 -4.32 3.15 2.56
C PHE A 36 -5.06 2.06 3.31
N VAL A 37 -5.34 2.27 4.59
CA VAL A 37 -6.13 1.37 5.44
C VAL A 37 -7.09 2.17 6.30
N LEU A 38 -8.18 1.55 6.73
CA LEU A 38 -9.06 2.11 7.74
C LEU A 38 -8.69 1.52 9.10
N ASP A 39 -8.56 2.40 10.09
CA ASP A 39 -8.39 1.98 11.48
C ASP A 39 -9.71 1.47 12.08
N ALA A 40 -9.72 1.10 13.36
CA ALA A 40 -10.93 0.56 14.00
C ALA A 40 -12.12 1.55 14.07
N ASP A 41 -11.85 2.86 13.93
CA ASP A 41 -12.84 3.93 13.94
C ASP A 41 -13.19 4.42 12.52
N ASN A 42 -12.75 3.71 11.48
CA ASN A 42 -12.88 4.09 10.07
C ASN A 42 -12.13 5.39 9.72
N GLN A 43 -11.05 5.71 10.45
CA GLN A 43 -10.15 6.77 10.07
C GLN A 43 -9.17 6.27 9.03
N LEU A 44 -8.99 7.04 7.95
CA LEU A 44 -8.06 6.70 6.88
C LEU A 44 -6.62 6.92 7.34
N LEU A 45 -5.82 5.86 7.29
CA LEU A 45 -4.41 5.85 7.63
C LEU A 45 -3.59 5.54 6.38
N HIS A 46 -2.57 6.35 6.13
CA HIS A 46 -1.57 6.09 5.08
C HIS A 46 -0.35 5.41 5.71
N VAL A 47 -0.11 4.16 5.30
CA VAL A 47 1.01 3.35 5.77
C VAL A 47 2.04 3.23 4.66
N SER A 48 3.24 3.74 4.92
CA SER A 48 4.37 3.71 4.00
C SER A 48 5.36 2.63 4.44
N TYR A 49 5.98 1.97 3.47
CA TYR A 49 6.99 0.94 3.71
C TYR A 49 8.31 1.45 3.16
N ASP A 50 9.34 1.52 3.99
CA ASP A 50 10.66 1.93 3.51
C ASP A 50 11.43 0.76 2.86
N PRO A 51 12.51 1.04 2.11
CA PRO A 51 13.32 0.01 1.46
C PRO A 51 14.09 -0.91 2.42
N GLU A 52 14.25 -0.51 3.69
CA GLU A 52 15.02 -1.21 4.71
C GLU A 52 14.16 -2.13 5.59
N GLY A 53 12.84 -2.13 5.37
CA GLY A 53 11.88 -2.99 6.05
C GLY A 53 11.11 -2.29 7.19
N GLY A 54 11.26 -0.98 7.34
CA GLY A 54 10.49 -0.19 8.28
C GLY A 54 9.08 0.13 7.78
N ILE A 55 8.18 0.29 8.75
CA ILE A 55 6.77 0.61 8.54
C ILE A 55 6.52 1.97 9.16
N ILE A 56 6.07 2.91 8.34
CA ILE A 56 5.85 4.32 8.72
C ILE A 56 4.36 4.61 8.65
N PHE A 57 3.79 5.04 9.77
CA PHE A 57 2.42 5.51 9.85
C PHE A 57 2.41 7.03 9.63
N LYS A 58 1.75 7.51 8.58
CA LYS A 58 1.61 8.95 8.30
C LYS A 58 0.32 9.45 8.95
N THR A 59 0.46 10.15 10.07
CA THR A 59 -0.63 10.44 11.01
C THR A 59 -0.95 11.93 11.11
N ALA A 60 -0.52 12.76 10.14
CA ALA A 60 -0.46 14.22 10.26
C ALA A 60 -1.78 14.94 10.63
N GLN A 61 -2.91 14.24 10.65
CA GLN A 61 -4.24 14.75 10.99
C GLN A 61 -5.01 13.85 11.98
N GLN A 62 -4.34 12.91 12.65
CA GLN A 62 -4.97 11.95 13.56
C GLN A 62 -4.48 12.18 14.99
N ASP A 63 -5.43 12.41 15.90
CA ASP A 63 -5.14 12.61 17.33
C ASP A 63 -4.88 11.27 18.04
N GLU A 64 -5.54 10.20 17.59
CA GLU A 64 -5.43 8.84 18.14
C GLU A 64 -5.37 7.83 16.99
N LEU A 65 -4.72 6.68 17.23
CA LEU A 65 -4.67 5.57 16.27
C LEU A 65 -5.21 4.31 16.92
N LEU A 66 -6.20 3.68 16.29
CA LEU A 66 -6.83 2.49 16.82
C LEU A 66 -6.54 1.28 15.95
N PHE A 67 -5.60 0.47 16.40
CA PHE A 67 -5.21 -0.74 15.71
C PHE A 67 -5.98 -1.95 16.23
N SER A 68 -6.79 -2.54 15.36
CA SER A 68 -7.26 -3.90 15.59
C SER A 68 -6.13 -4.90 15.33
N ARG A 69 -6.21 -6.07 15.96
CA ARG A 69 -5.28 -7.18 15.68
C ARG A 69 -5.24 -7.53 14.18
N LEU A 70 -6.42 -7.59 13.53
CA LEU A 70 -6.53 -7.92 12.11
C LEU A 70 -5.82 -6.89 11.23
N LEU A 71 -5.94 -5.61 11.58
CA LEU A 71 -5.26 -4.53 10.87
C LEU A 71 -3.73 -4.66 11.00
N LEU A 72 -3.22 -4.92 12.21
CA LEU A 72 -1.78 -5.14 12.41
C LEU A 72 -1.27 -6.37 11.65
N GLU A 73 -2.06 -7.46 11.62
CA GLU A 73 -1.74 -8.66 10.84
C GLU A 73 -1.74 -8.36 9.33
N LEU A 74 -2.66 -7.53 8.83
CA LEU A 74 -2.68 -7.08 7.44
C LEU A 74 -1.42 -6.26 7.10
N ILE A 75 -1.11 -5.24 7.90
CA ILE A 75 0.08 -4.39 7.74
C ILE A 75 1.35 -5.26 7.72
N ALA A 76 1.48 -6.19 8.68
CA ALA A 76 2.63 -7.08 8.74
C ALA A 76 2.74 -8.03 7.54
N LYS A 77 1.61 -8.54 7.02
CA LYS A 77 1.60 -9.37 5.79
C LYS A 77 2.01 -8.56 4.56
N MET A 78 1.58 -7.30 4.49
CA MET A 78 1.90 -6.40 3.38
C MET A 78 3.40 -6.06 3.33
N GLN A 79 4.12 -6.05 4.46
CA GLN A 79 5.58 -5.90 4.47
C GLN A 79 6.28 -6.84 3.48
N VAL A 80 5.90 -8.12 3.44
CA VAL A 80 6.54 -9.11 2.56
C VAL A 80 6.33 -8.78 1.08
N LEU A 81 5.18 -8.19 0.73
CA LEU A 81 4.90 -7.75 -0.63
C LEU A 81 5.58 -6.41 -0.93
N ALA A 82 5.66 -5.51 0.05
CA ALA A 82 6.37 -4.24 -0.06
C ALA A 82 7.86 -4.47 -0.32
N ASP A 83 8.50 -5.39 0.40
CA ASP A 83 9.89 -5.80 0.17
C ASP A 83 10.13 -6.27 -1.27
N ARG A 84 9.17 -7.01 -1.84
CA ARG A 84 9.26 -7.48 -3.23
C ARG A 84 9.15 -6.32 -4.22
N LYS A 85 8.23 -5.37 -3.98
CA LYS A 85 8.08 -4.16 -4.78
C LYS A 85 9.36 -3.31 -4.70
N TRP A 86 9.91 -3.11 -3.52
CA TRP A 86 11.18 -2.40 -3.34
C TRP A 86 12.34 -3.07 -4.07
N ARG A 87 12.45 -4.40 -4.06
CA ARG A 87 13.47 -5.10 -4.86
C ARG A 87 13.33 -4.89 -6.38
N GLN A 88 12.10 -4.67 -6.87
CA GLN A 88 11.89 -4.32 -8.28
C GLN A 88 12.28 -2.86 -8.54
N ILE A 89 11.86 -1.95 -7.67
CA ILE A 89 12.16 -0.52 -7.75
C ILE A 89 13.66 -0.25 -7.61
N GLN A 90 14.39 -1.00 -6.77
CA GLN A 90 15.83 -0.84 -6.52
C GLN A 90 16.69 -0.81 -7.79
N ARG A 91 16.22 -1.44 -8.87
CA ARG A 91 16.89 -1.48 -10.18
C ARG A 91 16.96 -0.11 -10.87
N TYR A 92 16.16 0.84 -10.41
CA TYR A 92 16.05 2.20 -10.93
C TYR A 92 16.81 3.21 -10.06
N TRP A 93 17.53 2.75 -9.03
CA TRP A 93 18.43 3.60 -8.26
C TRP A 93 19.68 3.90 -9.06
N VAL A 94 20.05 5.17 -9.14
CA VAL A 94 21.20 5.67 -9.88
C VAL A 94 22.22 6.18 -8.87
N GLU A 95 23.21 5.34 -8.54
CA GLU A 95 24.17 5.58 -7.43
C GLU A 95 24.95 6.89 -7.58
N ASP A 96 25.37 7.26 -8.78
CA ASP A 96 26.17 8.46 -9.06
C ASP A 96 25.36 9.76 -8.89
N LYS A 97 24.04 9.68 -9.02
CA LYS A 97 23.13 10.81 -8.83
C LYS A 97 22.41 10.79 -7.49
N ALA A 98 22.54 9.69 -6.74
CA ALA A 98 21.77 9.42 -5.53
C ALA A 98 20.26 9.69 -5.72
N THR A 99 19.69 9.18 -6.82
CA THR A 99 18.29 9.42 -7.17
C THR A 99 17.67 8.25 -7.94
N TRP A 100 16.35 8.27 -8.08
CA TRP A 100 15.56 7.27 -8.80
C TRP A 100 15.22 7.74 -10.22
N GLU A 101 15.51 6.94 -11.25
CA GLU A 101 15.23 7.29 -12.66
C GLU A 101 14.55 6.12 -13.42
N GLY A 102 13.46 6.40 -14.15
CA GLY A 102 12.83 5.46 -15.08
C GLY A 102 11.85 4.45 -14.45
N PHE A 103 11.50 4.63 -13.18
CA PHE A 103 10.54 3.79 -12.45
C PHE A 103 9.08 4.12 -12.75
N GLU A 104 8.79 5.16 -13.56
CA GLU A 104 7.43 5.69 -13.80
C GLU A 104 6.42 4.64 -14.28
N HIS A 105 6.88 3.63 -15.01
CA HIS A 105 6.03 2.54 -15.51
C HIS A 105 5.64 1.52 -14.42
N LEU A 106 6.26 1.60 -13.24
CA LEU A 106 5.89 0.80 -12.06
C LEU A 106 4.82 1.48 -11.20
N LEU A 107 4.49 2.73 -11.48
CA LEU A 107 3.49 3.48 -10.71
C LEU A 107 2.10 2.92 -10.96
N ASP A 108 1.37 2.74 -9.86
CA ASP A 108 -0.03 2.35 -9.93
C ASP A 108 -0.90 3.55 -10.31
N ALA A 109 -1.98 3.28 -11.06
CA ALA A 109 -2.90 4.31 -11.50
C ALA A 109 -4.11 4.40 -10.55
N PRO A 110 -4.58 5.61 -10.21
CA PRO A 110 -5.81 5.75 -9.43
C PRO A 110 -7.00 5.23 -10.24
N ASN A 111 -7.96 4.60 -9.55
CA ASN A 111 -9.17 4.00 -10.13
C ASN A 111 -8.90 2.88 -11.14
N ALA A 112 -7.68 2.34 -11.18
CA ALA A 112 -7.43 1.12 -11.92
C ALA A 112 -8.35 0.02 -11.38
N PRO A 113 -9.05 -0.74 -12.24
CA PRO A 113 -9.81 -1.89 -11.77
C PRO A 113 -8.86 -2.81 -11.01
N GLU A 114 -9.26 -3.32 -9.84
CA GLU A 114 -8.50 -4.33 -9.12
C GLU A 114 -8.15 -5.45 -10.10
N VAL A 115 -6.89 -5.51 -10.52
CA VAL A 115 -6.39 -6.69 -11.20
C VAL A 115 -6.21 -7.72 -10.10
N ILE A 116 -7.30 -8.40 -9.74
CA ILE A 116 -7.25 -9.63 -8.95
C ILE A 116 -6.52 -10.65 -9.83
N GLY A 117 -5.20 -10.67 -9.76
CA GLY A 117 -4.41 -11.51 -10.63
C GLY A 117 -2.94 -11.14 -10.73
N PHE A 118 -2.21 -11.15 -9.62
CA PHE A 118 -0.93 -11.85 -9.71
C PHE A 118 -1.25 -13.34 -9.64
N ASN A 119 -0.98 -14.06 -10.74
CA ASN A 119 -0.92 -15.52 -10.75
C ASN A 119 0.26 -15.96 -9.87
N ASP A 120 0.14 -15.79 -8.55
CA ASP A 120 1.13 -16.24 -7.58
C ASP A 120 0.54 -17.42 -6.79
N PRO A 121 1.01 -18.67 -7.01
CA PRO A 121 0.42 -19.88 -6.45
C PRO A 121 0.58 -20.03 -4.92
N VAL A 122 1.22 -19.06 -4.25
CA VAL A 122 1.66 -19.20 -2.86
C VAL A 122 0.57 -18.83 -1.83
N VAL A 123 -0.41 -18.00 -2.19
CA VAL A 123 -1.39 -17.46 -1.21
C VAL A 123 -2.72 -18.26 -1.17
N ARG A 124 -2.87 -19.31 -1.99
CA ARG A 124 -4.12 -20.10 -2.04
C ARG A 124 -4.21 -21.29 -1.05
N LYS A 125 -3.29 -21.45 -0.10
CA LYS A 125 -3.40 -22.52 0.90
C LYS A 125 -3.50 -21.96 2.31
N GLY A 126 -4.74 -21.74 2.75
CA GLY A 126 -5.00 -21.38 4.14
C GLY A 126 -6.45 -21.11 4.48
N SER A 127 -7.42 -21.67 3.76
CA SER A 127 -8.79 -21.77 4.27
C SER A 127 -9.51 -22.86 3.51
N ASP A 128 -9.35 -24.09 3.96
CA ASP A 128 -10.33 -25.13 3.73
C ASP A 128 -10.22 -26.20 4.81
N ARG A 129 -11.34 -26.37 5.51
CA ARG A 129 -11.77 -27.52 6.32
C ARG A 129 -11.24 -27.64 7.75
N ILE A 130 -12.09 -27.20 8.68
CA ILE A 130 -12.47 -28.05 9.81
C ILE A 130 -13.99 -28.25 9.71
N GLN A 131 -14.39 -29.43 9.21
CA GLN A 131 -15.63 -30.09 9.59
C GLN A 131 -15.25 -31.15 10.64
#